data_AF-A0A6L8MRH7-F1
#
_entry.id   AF-A0A6L8MRH7-F1
#
_cell.length_a   1.000
_cell.length_b   1.000
_cell.length_c   1.000
_cell.angle_alpha   90.00
_cell.angle_beta   90.00
_cell.angle_gamma   90.00
#
_symmetry.space_group_name_H-M   'P 1'
#
loop_
_entity.id
_entity.type
_entity.pdbx_description
1 polymer ?
#
loop_
_entity_poly.entity_id
_entity_poly.type
_entity_poly.pdbx_seq_one_letter_code
_entity_poly.pdbx_strand_id
1 'polypeptide(L)'
;MLIKMSKRGWIGLAIHCAVLLPLVDSGAAETPTAQELLAAQDQETVNSMLVWNKQLFTLPDDLPLDPALRQAANQIAQEHLTRVLTLGPAWIAQERAAARNPGLLSQAQLVALFARSVNELAIWSVESGGPEQDEAWLKAALAPMACYAPASPYFSQRIAMIQAAPVDSRAGLLAGERELLSRWGTKRQHLPPRPTSQELQAADHAIARMRAGLSVTAAPMTPGLAGRLFDRDRKPGQSKAADRWDQCAKSQWWLASQLASGKVDKMTALTIYRYSTMIDASDYAPASAQKAAAPRPGDGKQAYPPVAGFFGVQGSTITETHIDDQGKFIKAQVVARAITVPGVYDNAPVAFESLFDAAALDAAEKRHKNSPGNPPVVRTEMKWVLSEAKNEVR
;
A
#
# COMPACT_ATOMS: atom_id res chain seq x y z
N MET A 1 13.30 0.96 0.13
CA MET A 1 14.61 1.61 0.31
C MET A 1 14.78 1.88 1.81
N LEU A 2 15.09 0.84 2.59
CA LEU A 2 15.63 1.05 3.93
C LEU A 2 17.01 1.64 3.68
N ILE A 3 17.20 2.90 4.06
CA ILE A 3 18.52 3.51 4.18
C ILE A 3 19.39 2.45 4.85
N LYS A 4 20.58 2.18 4.30
CA LYS A 4 21.62 1.40 4.99
C LYS A 4 21.81 2.09 6.34
N MET A 5 21.09 1.65 7.36
CA MET A 5 21.38 2.01 8.74
C MET A 5 22.76 1.42 8.96
N SER A 6 23.72 2.34 9.02
CA SER A 6 25.13 2.03 9.16
C SER A 6 25.30 1.00 10.27
N LYS A 7 25.95 -0.11 9.92
CA LYS A 7 26.37 -1.13 10.87
C LYS A 7 27.26 -0.48 11.92
N ARG A 8 26.87 -0.72 13.19
CA ARG A 8 27.73 -0.85 14.38
C ARG A 8 28.20 0.44 15.08
N GLY A 9 27.96 0.47 16.38
CA GLY A 9 29.12 0.49 17.28
C GLY A 9 28.98 1.20 18.62
N TRP A 10 28.04 2.14 18.80
CA TRP A 10 28.20 3.10 19.90
C TRP A 10 27.16 3.00 21.03
N ILE A 11 25.93 2.54 20.76
CA ILE A 11 24.86 2.58 21.78
C ILE A 11 24.87 1.36 22.71
N GLY A 12 25.41 0.22 22.26
CA GLY A 12 25.49 -1.01 23.07
C GLY A 12 26.66 -1.08 24.05
N LEU A 13 27.67 -0.22 23.93
CA LEU A 13 28.90 -0.29 24.74
C LEU A 13 28.83 0.54 26.03
N ALA A 14 27.98 1.58 26.07
CA ALA A 14 27.91 2.48 27.23
C ALA A 14 27.34 1.80 28.49
N ILE A 15 26.54 0.73 28.33
CA ILE A 15 25.91 0.02 29.46
C ILE A 15 26.81 -1.11 30.01
N HIS A 16 27.90 -1.50 29.34
CA HIS A 16 28.78 -2.60 29.78
C HIS A 16 30.21 -2.20 30.16
N CYS A 17 30.63 -0.95 29.93
CA CYS A 17 32.00 -0.50 30.25
C CYS A 17 32.18 0.21 31.60
N ALA A 18 31.15 0.35 32.45
CA ALA A 18 31.25 1.11 33.69
C ALA A 18 31.99 0.41 34.86
N VAL A 19 32.59 -0.78 34.68
CA VAL A 19 33.13 -1.57 35.81
C VAL A 19 34.66 -1.76 35.82
N LEU A 20 35.42 -1.38 34.78
CA LEU A 20 36.87 -1.63 34.81
C LEU A 20 37.71 -0.52 34.14
N LEU A 21 38.13 0.47 34.95
CA LEU A 21 39.50 1.01 35.10
C LEU A 21 39.53 2.52 35.43
N PRO A 22 40.49 2.97 36.27
CA PRO A 22 40.63 4.36 36.70
C PRO A 22 41.60 5.18 35.81
N LEU A 23 41.39 6.51 35.84
CA LEU A 23 42.36 7.58 35.60
C LEU A 23 43.00 7.66 34.20
N VAL A 24 42.27 8.30 33.27
CA VAL A 24 42.86 9.26 32.33
C VAL A 24 41.96 10.49 32.33
N ASP A 25 42.50 11.62 32.77
CA ASP A 25 41.84 12.93 32.78
C ASP A 25 41.64 13.39 31.33
N SER A 26 40.54 12.95 30.74
CA SER A 26 40.03 13.36 29.43
C SER A 26 38.68 13.96 29.73
N GLY A 27 38.48 15.25 29.46
CA GLY A 27 37.25 15.99 29.81
C GLY A 27 36.03 15.10 29.66
N ALA A 28 35.45 14.73 30.80
CA ALA A 28 34.39 13.74 30.86
C ALA A 28 33.21 14.29 30.05
N ALA A 29 33.04 13.79 28.83
CA ALA A 29 31.78 13.97 28.13
C ALA A 29 30.72 13.33 29.04
N GLU A 30 29.87 14.16 29.64
CA GLU A 30 28.79 13.70 30.49
C GLU A 30 28.00 12.64 29.73
N THR A 31 27.80 11.47 30.34
CA THR A 31 27.03 10.40 29.73
C THR A 31 25.59 10.90 29.61
N PRO A 32 24.98 10.90 28.41
CA PRO A 32 23.64 11.43 28.22
C PRO A 32 22.64 10.69 29.10
N THR A 33 21.74 11.45 29.72
CA THR A 33 20.65 10.95 30.54
C THR A 33 19.67 10.12 29.69
N ALA A 34 18.89 9.25 30.34
CA ALA A 34 17.84 8.49 29.65
C ALA A 34 16.83 9.40 28.92
N GLN A 35 16.52 10.56 29.49
CA GLN A 35 15.62 11.54 28.89
C GLN A 35 16.23 12.17 27.62
N GLU A 36 17.52 12.48 27.62
CA GLU A 36 18.23 13.00 26.45
C GLU A 36 18.32 11.95 25.34
N LEU A 37 18.56 10.68 25.69
CA LEU A 37 18.55 9.58 24.73
C LEU A 37 17.16 9.39 24.07
N LEU A 38 16.09 9.47 24.86
CA LEU A 38 14.71 9.39 24.33
C LEU A 38 14.39 10.56 23.42
N ALA A 39 14.71 11.79 23.84
CA ALA A 39 14.48 12.99 23.05
C ALA A 39 15.29 12.96 21.73
N ALA A 40 16.54 12.49 21.78
CA ALA A 40 17.38 12.34 20.59
C ALA A 40 16.79 11.29 19.62
N GLN A 41 16.35 10.13 20.11
CA GLN A 41 15.73 9.11 19.28
C GLN A 41 14.40 9.61 18.67
N ASP A 42 13.61 10.36 19.43
CA ASP A 42 12.36 10.93 18.94
C ASP A 42 12.62 11.92 17.81
N GLN A 43 13.59 12.81 17.99
CA GLN A 43 13.98 13.76 16.95
C GLN A 43 14.53 13.05 15.70
N GLU A 44 15.37 12.02 15.87
CA GLU A 44 15.87 11.21 14.75
C GLU A 44 14.74 10.48 14.02
N THR A 45 13.78 9.93 14.75
CA THR A 45 12.62 9.22 14.20
C THR A 45 11.73 10.18 13.42
N VAL A 46 11.41 11.34 13.97
CA VAL A 46 10.64 12.39 13.28
C VAL A 46 11.38 12.88 12.03
N ASN A 47 12.70 13.09 12.12
CA ASN A 47 13.52 13.48 10.97
C ASN A 47 13.51 12.39 9.88
N SER A 48 13.57 11.12 10.26
CA SER A 48 13.52 9.98 9.33
C SER A 48 12.15 9.89 8.64
N MET A 49 11.06 10.09 9.38
CA MET A 49 9.71 10.18 8.82
C MET A 49 9.60 11.35 7.83
N LEU A 50 10.17 12.51 8.18
CA LEU A 50 10.18 13.68 7.30
C LEU A 50 10.98 13.40 6.02
N VAL A 51 12.17 12.80 6.11
CA VAL A 51 13.00 12.47 4.94
C VAL A 51 12.26 11.52 4.00
N TRP A 52 11.60 10.51 4.53
CA TRP A 52 10.80 9.59 3.72
C TRP A 52 9.61 10.29 3.06
N ASN A 53 8.86 11.11 3.79
CA ASN A 53 7.75 11.88 3.21
C ASN A 53 8.24 12.91 2.18
N LYS A 54 9.40 13.55 2.39
CA LYS A 54 10.02 14.41 1.38
C LYS A 54 10.25 13.66 0.08
N GLN A 55 10.79 12.45 0.12
CA GLN A 55 10.99 11.62 -1.07
C GLN A 55 9.68 11.32 -1.82
N LEU A 56 8.56 11.18 -1.11
CA LEU A 56 7.25 10.91 -1.71
C LEU A 56 6.54 12.14 -2.27
N PHE A 57 6.77 13.30 -1.65
CA PHE A 57 6.11 14.57 -1.94
C PHE A 57 6.99 15.57 -2.71
N THR A 58 8.21 15.16 -3.11
CA THR A 58 9.06 15.97 -3.98
C THR A 58 8.49 16.02 -5.39
N LEU A 59 8.55 17.19 -6.02
CA LEU A 59 8.30 17.37 -7.46
C LEU A 59 9.66 17.48 -8.16
N PRO A 60 10.02 16.52 -9.03
CA PRO A 60 11.21 16.65 -9.86
C PRO A 60 11.20 17.94 -10.68
N ASP A 61 12.37 18.57 -10.83
CA ASP A 61 12.50 19.82 -11.58
C ASP A 61 12.24 19.63 -13.08
N ASP A 62 12.56 18.45 -13.60
CA ASP A 62 12.37 18.04 -15.00
C ASP A 62 10.93 17.63 -15.34
N LEU A 63 10.02 17.57 -14.35
CA LEU A 63 8.61 17.30 -14.59
C LEU A 63 7.95 18.48 -15.32
N PRO A 64 7.43 18.32 -16.56
CA PRO A 64 6.88 19.43 -17.33
C PRO A 64 5.50 19.83 -16.81
N LEU A 65 5.48 20.68 -15.77
CA LEU A 65 4.26 21.22 -15.16
C LEU A 65 4.09 22.69 -15.54
N ASP A 66 2.84 23.11 -15.72
CA ASP A 66 2.51 24.54 -15.82
C ASP A 66 3.00 25.27 -14.55
N PRO A 67 3.60 26.47 -14.65
CA PRO A 67 4.19 27.15 -13.49
C PRO A 67 3.22 27.34 -12.31
N ALA A 68 1.96 27.69 -12.60
CA ALA A 68 0.92 27.84 -11.59
C ALA A 68 0.58 26.51 -10.89
N LEU A 69 0.54 25.41 -11.65
CA LEU A 69 0.31 24.07 -11.08
C LEU A 69 1.49 23.65 -10.20
N ARG A 70 2.73 23.86 -10.66
CA ARG A 70 3.93 23.59 -9.88
C ARG A 70 3.94 24.36 -8.57
N GLN A 71 3.62 25.65 -8.60
CA GLN A 71 3.53 26.48 -7.39
C GLN A 71 2.48 25.94 -6.41
N ALA A 72 1.26 25.65 -6.89
CA ALA A 72 0.19 25.11 -6.05
C ALA A 72 0.58 23.76 -5.44
N ALA A 73 1.18 22.86 -6.24
CA ALA A 73 1.61 21.55 -5.78
C ALA A 73 2.76 21.63 -4.76
N ASN A 74 3.73 22.53 -4.95
CA ASN A 74 4.79 22.78 -3.98
C ASN A 74 4.22 23.28 -2.64
N GLN A 75 3.23 24.17 -2.66
CA GLN A 75 2.55 24.62 -1.46
C GLN A 75 1.87 23.46 -0.71
N ILE A 76 1.12 22.62 -1.44
CA ILE A 76 0.46 21.43 -0.88
C ILE A 76 1.48 20.50 -0.22
N ALA A 77 2.60 20.22 -0.91
CA ALA A 77 3.67 19.39 -0.39
C ALA A 77 4.27 19.99 0.90
N GLN A 78 4.59 21.28 0.91
CA GLN A 78 5.16 21.96 2.09
C GLN A 78 4.20 21.93 3.29
N GLU A 79 2.92 22.22 3.08
CA GLU A 79 1.89 22.13 4.13
C GLU A 79 1.79 20.70 4.70
N HIS A 80 1.86 19.69 3.83
CA HIS A 80 1.85 18.29 4.27
C HIS A 80 3.12 17.90 5.06
N LEU A 81 4.30 18.33 4.62
CA LEU A 81 5.55 18.05 5.33
C LEU A 81 5.57 18.67 6.74
N THR A 82 5.01 19.89 6.89
CA THR A 82 4.81 20.50 8.20
C THR A 82 3.86 19.67 9.06
N ARG A 83 2.77 19.15 8.49
CA ARG A 83 1.83 18.27 9.18
C ARG A 83 2.50 16.99 9.68
N VAL A 84 3.35 16.36 8.87
CA VAL A 84 4.09 15.15 9.27
C VAL A 84 4.99 15.43 10.48
N LEU A 85 5.68 16.58 10.51
CA LEU A 85 6.48 17.00 11.66
C LEU A 85 5.66 17.13 12.94
N THR A 86 4.46 17.70 12.85
CA THR A 86 3.57 17.87 13.99
C THR A 86 3.00 16.54 14.50
N LEU A 87 2.70 15.60 13.60
CA LEU A 87 2.10 14.31 13.97
C LEU A 87 3.10 13.30 14.54
N GLY A 88 4.37 13.39 14.13
CA GLY A 88 5.42 12.42 14.49
C GLY A 88 5.51 12.12 15.99
N PRO A 89 5.64 13.12 16.88
CA PRO A 89 5.71 12.89 18.32
C PRO A 89 4.50 12.14 18.90
N ALA A 90 3.29 12.47 18.46
CA ALA A 90 2.07 11.81 18.90
C ALA A 90 2.04 10.34 18.46
N TRP A 91 2.49 10.05 17.24
CA TRP A 91 2.58 8.69 16.73
C TRP A 91 3.61 7.85 17.49
N ILE A 92 4.78 8.43 17.78
CA ILE A 92 5.83 7.77 18.59
C ILE A 92 5.30 7.42 19.99
N ALA A 93 4.62 8.38 20.65
CA ALA A 93 4.03 8.16 21.95
C ALA A 93 2.97 7.03 21.93
N GLN A 94 2.16 6.98 20.87
CA GLN A 94 1.16 5.91 20.69
C GLN A 94 1.82 4.52 20.54
N GLU A 95 2.94 4.41 19.81
CA GLU A 95 3.65 3.13 19.69
C GLU A 95 4.35 2.69 20.97
N ARG A 96 4.87 3.64 21.76
CA ARG A 96 5.40 3.32 23.11
C ARG A 96 4.31 2.82 24.04
N ALA A 97 3.15 3.48 24.03
CA ALA A 97 1.99 3.09 24.82
C ALA A 97 1.45 1.71 24.41
N ALA A 98 1.31 1.46 23.11
CA ALA A 98 0.84 0.18 22.57
C ALA A 98 1.77 -0.98 22.94
N ALA A 99 3.10 -0.76 22.91
CA ALA A 99 4.10 -1.74 23.32
C ALA A 99 4.26 -1.87 24.85
N ARG A 100 3.59 -1.02 25.65
CA ARG A 100 3.81 -0.88 27.10
C ARG A 100 5.30 -0.69 27.45
N ASN A 101 6.03 -0.01 26.57
CA ASN A 101 7.46 0.24 26.71
C ASN A 101 7.71 1.75 26.59
N PRO A 102 7.92 2.46 27.72
CA PRO A 102 8.22 3.89 27.69
C PRO A 102 9.65 4.19 27.22
N GLY A 103 10.50 3.17 27.04
CA GLY A 103 11.89 3.30 26.62
C GLY A 103 12.09 3.56 25.13
N LEU A 104 13.30 3.27 24.66
CA LEU A 104 13.67 3.43 23.25
C LEU A 104 12.79 2.57 22.34
N LEU A 105 12.41 3.12 21.19
CA LEU A 105 11.69 2.43 20.14
C LEU A 105 12.53 1.25 19.64
N SER A 106 11.90 0.09 19.61
CA SER A 106 12.41 -1.11 18.94
C SER A 106 12.27 -1.00 17.42
N GLN A 107 12.98 -1.85 16.69
CA GLN A 107 12.81 -1.97 15.24
C GLN A 107 11.37 -2.27 14.84
N ALA A 108 10.64 -3.06 15.63
CA ALA A 108 9.23 -3.38 15.37
C ALA A 108 8.34 -2.13 15.46
N GLN A 109 8.59 -1.25 16.43
CA GLN A 109 7.86 0.03 16.55
C GLN A 109 8.21 1.00 15.43
N LEU A 110 9.47 1.04 14.97
CA LEU A 110 9.84 1.83 13.78
C LEU A 110 9.13 1.32 12.52
N VAL A 111 8.99 0.00 12.36
CA VAL A 111 8.22 -0.60 11.26
C VAL A 111 6.72 -0.29 11.40
N ALA A 112 6.17 -0.25 12.62
CA ALA A 112 4.78 0.14 12.88
C ALA A 112 4.51 1.61 12.46
N LEU A 113 5.40 2.53 12.79
CA LEU A 113 5.32 3.94 12.33
C LEU A 113 5.36 4.02 10.80
N PHE A 114 6.23 3.23 10.17
CA PHE A 114 6.31 3.13 8.72
C PHE A 114 5.02 2.55 8.10
N ALA A 115 4.47 1.50 8.71
CA ALA A 115 3.21 0.88 8.30
C ALA A 115 2.05 1.88 8.34
N ARG A 116 2.00 2.73 9.39
CA ARG A 116 1.02 3.82 9.49
C ARG A 116 1.13 4.77 8.31
N SER A 117 2.33 5.25 7.98
CA SER A 117 2.51 6.15 6.85
C SER A 117 2.12 5.53 5.51
N VAL A 118 2.43 4.25 5.31
CA VAL A 118 2.00 3.49 4.12
C VAL A 118 0.48 3.39 4.06
N ASN A 119 -0.19 3.15 5.20
CA ASN A 119 -1.65 3.11 5.25
C ASN A 119 -2.29 4.46 4.91
N GLU A 120 -1.74 5.57 5.41
CA GLU A 120 -2.26 6.92 5.11
C GLU A 120 -2.12 7.26 3.61
N LEU A 121 -1.05 6.81 2.93
CA LEU A 121 -0.96 6.94 1.47
C LEU A 121 -2.05 6.15 0.74
N ALA A 122 -2.32 4.92 1.18
CA ALA A 122 -3.36 4.09 0.59
C ALA A 122 -4.75 4.69 0.82
N ILE A 123 -5.03 5.18 2.03
CA ILE A 123 -6.25 5.94 2.35
C ILE A 123 -6.40 7.14 1.41
N TRP A 124 -5.36 7.96 1.29
CA TRP A 124 -5.35 9.12 0.40
C TRP A 124 -5.57 8.76 -1.08
N SER A 125 -5.26 7.52 -1.48
CA SER A 125 -5.49 7.00 -2.84
C SER A 125 -6.96 6.67 -3.12
N VAL A 126 -7.70 6.22 -2.10
CA VAL A 126 -9.07 5.69 -2.27
C VAL A 126 -10.16 6.58 -1.70
N GLU A 127 -9.83 7.44 -0.74
CA GLU A 127 -10.77 8.32 -0.07
C GLU A 127 -11.39 9.35 -1.03
N SER A 128 -12.68 9.66 -0.80
CA SER A 128 -13.39 10.75 -1.45
C SER A 128 -13.27 12.03 -0.62
N GLY A 129 -12.87 13.11 -1.27
CA GLY A 129 -12.94 14.49 -0.78
C GLY A 129 -14.31 15.13 -1.00
N GLY A 130 -15.25 14.40 -1.61
CA GLY A 130 -16.61 14.84 -1.88
C GLY A 130 -17.00 14.72 -3.36
N PRO A 131 -18.31 14.89 -3.68
CA PRO A 131 -18.83 14.68 -5.03
C PRO A 131 -18.14 15.52 -6.12
N GLU A 132 -17.81 16.77 -5.83
CA GLU A 132 -17.14 17.66 -6.79
C GLU A 132 -15.72 17.18 -7.13
N GLN A 133 -14.98 16.73 -6.12
CA GLN A 133 -13.66 16.14 -6.35
C GLN A 133 -13.79 14.82 -7.11
N ASP A 134 -14.75 13.97 -6.75
CA ASP A 134 -14.95 12.68 -7.41
C ASP A 134 -15.29 12.84 -8.89
N GLU A 135 -16.12 13.83 -9.24
CA GLU A 135 -16.42 14.19 -10.63
C GLU A 135 -15.15 14.63 -11.38
N ALA A 136 -14.39 15.54 -10.79
CA ALA A 136 -13.14 16.02 -11.37
C ALA A 136 -12.10 14.88 -11.51
N TRP A 137 -12.07 13.94 -10.56
CA TRP A 137 -11.16 12.80 -10.58
C TRP A 137 -11.55 11.78 -11.62
N LEU A 138 -12.86 11.59 -11.86
CA LEU A 138 -13.31 10.78 -12.97
C LEU A 138 -12.85 11.37 -14.31
N LYS A 139 -13.03 12.68 -14.52
CA LYS A 139 -12.56 13.37 -15.73
C LYS A 139 -11.04 13.22 -15.89
N ALA A 140 -10.28 13.35 -14.81
CA ALA A 140 -8.83 13.16 -14.82
C ALA A 140 -8.42 11.72 -15.15
N ALA A 141 -9.05 10.74 -14.52
CA ALA A 141 -8.78 9.31 -14.73
C ALA A 141 -9.06 8.87 -16.17
N LEU A 142 -10.00 9.51 -16.85
CA LEU A 142 -10.34 9.25 -18.25
C LEU A 142 -9.54 10.08 -19.27
N ALA A 143 -8.68 11.00 -18.82
CA ALA A 143 -7.88 11.82 -19.71
C ALA A 143 -6.84 10.96 -20.46
N PRO A 144 -6.56 11.21 -21.76
CA PRO A 144 -5.65 10.37 -22.56
C PRO A 144 -4.25 10.18 -21.97
N MET A 145 -3.77 11.18 -21.22
CA MET A 145 -2.43 11.17 -20.61
C MET A 145 -2.41 10.79 -19.12
N ALA A 146 -3.54 10.35 -18.54
CA ALA A 146 -3.65 10.04 -17.12
C ALA A 146 -2.64 8.99 -16.63
N CYS A 147 -2.33 7.99 -17.47
CA CYS A 147 -1.39 6.92 -17.15
C CYS A 147 0.05 7.17 -17.64
N TYR A 148 0.29 8.25 -18.39
CA TYR A 148 1.63 8.63 -18.85
C TYR A 148 2.41 9.40 -17.77
N ALA A 149 2.35 8.91 -16.53
CA ALA A 149 3.13 9.49 -15.44
C ALA A 149 4.59 8.99 -15.52
N PRO A 150 5.58 9.87 -15.30
CA PRO A 150 6.98 9.45 -15.22
C PRO A 150 7.20 8.50 -14.03
N ALA A 151 8.34 7.81 -14.02
CA ALA A 151 8.82 7.02 -12.89
C ALA A 151 9.23 7.94 -11.71
N SER A 152 8.27 8.67 -11.19
CA SER A 152 8.44 9.73 -10.21
C SER A 152 7.73 9.36 -8.90
N PRO A 153 8.04 10.04 -7.78
CA PRO A 153 7.33 9.86 -6.53
C PRO A 153 5.80 9.95 -6.67
N TYR A 154 5.07 9.30 -5.76
CA TYR A 154 3.62 9.14 -5.88
C TYR A 154 2.86 10.48 -5.99
N PHE A 155 3.27 11.50 -5.22
CA PHE A 155 2.68 12.83 -5.34
C PHE A 155 2.90 13.43 -6.73
N SER A 156 4.10 13.29 -7.29
CA SER A 156 4.40 13.78 -8.65
C SER A 156 3.50 13.10 -9.70
N GLN A 157 3.20 11.81 -9.54
CA GLN A 157 2.29 11.10 -10.43
C GLN A 157 0.86 11.68 -10.37
N ARG A 158 0.36 11.98 -9.16
CA ARG A 158 -0.94 12.63 -9.00
C ARG A 158 -0.98 14.03 -9.61
N ILE A 159 0.06 14.84 -9.41
CA ILE A 159 0.14 16.18 -10.01
C ILE A 159 0.26 16.11 -11.54
N ALA A 160 1.00 15.13 -12.09
CA ALA A 160 1.03 14.89 -13.53
C ALA A 160 -0.35 14.50 -14.08
N MET A 161 -1.12 13.71 -13.34
CA MET A 161 -2.51 13.40 -13.71
C MET A 161 -3.41 14.64 -13.66
N ILE A 162 -3.20 15.55 -12.69
CA ILE A 162 -3.91 16.85 -12.63
C ILE A 162 -3.53 17.72 -13.83
N GLN A 163 -2.25 17.77 -14.24
CA GLN A 163 -1.81 18.46 -15.46
C GLN A 163 -2.50 17.88 -16.70
N ALA A 164 -2.65 16.56 -16.78
CA ALA A 164 -3.31 15.88 -17.88
C ALA A 164 -4.84 16.06 -17.90
N ALA A 165 -5.44 16.44 -16.77
CA ALA A 165 -6.88 16.61 -16.66
C ALA A 165 -7.39 17.84 -17.45
N PRO A 166 -8.68 17.84 -17.85
CA PRO A 166 -9.35 19.02 -18.40
C PRO A 166 -9.14 20.26 -17.52
N VAL A 167 -8.90 21.41 -18.15
CA VAL A 167 -8.52 22.66 -17.46
C VAL A 167 -9.56 23.07 -16.40
N ASP A 168 -10.85 22.89 -16.69
CA ASP A 168 -11.98 23.16 -15.80
C ASP A 168 -11.96 22.31 -14.52
N SER A 169 -11.28 21.18 -14.54
CA SER A 169 -11.26 20.20 -13.44
C SER A 169 -10.07 20.40 -12.50
N ARG A 170 -8.97 20.99 -12.99
CA ARG A 170 -7.69 21.05 -12.27
C ARG A 170 -7.77 21.74 -10.90
N ALA A 171 -8.54 22.83 -10.81
CA ALA A 171 -8.71 23.57 -9.57
C ALA A 171 -9.42 22.73 -8.49
N GLY A 172 -10.50 22.04 -8.87
CA GLY A 172 -11.22 21.13 -7.98
C GLY A 172 -10.36 19.97 -7.51
N LEU A 173 -9.48 19.45 -8.38
CA LEU A 173 -8.53 18.40 -8.01
C LEU A 173 -7.52 18.88 -6.98
N LEU A 174 -6.89 20.03 -7.19
CA LEU A 174 -5.93 20.61 -6.23
C LEU A 174 -6.59 20.91 -4.88
N ALA A 175 -7.82 21.42 -4.88
CA ALA A 175 -8.59 21.63 -3.66
C ALA A 175 -8.86 20.30 -2.93
N GLY A 176 -9.26 19.26 -3.67
CA GLY A 176 -9.43 17.92 -3.12
C GLY A 176 -8.15 17.31 -2.56
N GLU A 177 -7.00 17.51 -3.22
CA GLU A 177 -5.71 17.04 -2.69
C GLU A 177 -5.35 17.73 -1.36
N ARG A 178 -5.58 19.04 -1.25
CA ARG A 178 -5.42 19.77 0.02
C ARG A 178 -6.32 19.22 1.11
N GLU A 179 -7.60 19.04 0.79
CA GLU A 179 -8.60 18.56 1.73
C GLU A 179 -8.28 17.15 2.22
N LEU A 180 -7.98 16.22 1.32
CA LEU A 180 -7.63 14.85 1.71
C LEU A 180 -6.36 14.79 2.56
N LEU A 181 -5.33 15.55 2.19
CA LEU A 181 -4.08 15.61 2.97
C LEU A 181 -4.29 16.30 4.31
N SER A 182 -5.24 17.24 4.44
CA SER A 182 -5.56 17.92 5.71
C SER A 182 -6.00 16.93 6.78
N ARG A 183 -6.67 15.86 6.38
CA ARG A 183 -7.16 14.80 7.25
C ARG A 183 -6.07 13.81 7.65
N TRP A 184 -4.89 13.81 7.03
CA TRP A 184 -3.81 12.86 7.31
C TRP A 184 -3.54 12.67 8.81
N GLY A 185 -3.52 11.42 9.27
CA GLY A 185 -3.32 11.07 10.68
C GLY A 185 -4.55 11.23 11.57
N THR A 186 -5.72 11.52 11.00
CA THR A 186 -7.01 11.52 11.73
C THR A 186 -7.83 10.27 11.43
N LYS A 187 -8.84 9.99 12.26
CA LYS A 187 -9.77 8.88 12.05
C LYS A 187 -10.74 9.17 10.90
N ARG A 188 -10.93 8.21 10.01
CA ARG A 188 -11.83 8.27 8.84
C ARG A 188 -13.14 7.54 9.14
N GLN A 189 -14.25 8.23 8.96
CA GLN A 189 -15.58 7.66 9.22
C GLN A 189 -16.16 6.90 8.01
N HIS A 190 -15.75 7.27 6.79
CA HIS A 190 -16.41 6.81 5.56
C HIS A 190 -15.40 6.38 4.47
N LEU A 191 -14.48 5.46 4.81
CA LEU A 191 -13.62 4.86 3.79
C LEU A 191 -14.44 3.92 2.90
N PRO A 192 -14.29 4.01 1.55
CA PRO A 192 -14.95 3.07 0.67
C PRO A 192 -14.40 1.66 0.93
N PRO A 193 -15.25 0.63 1.03
CA PRO A 193 -14.79 -0.74 1.20
C PRO A 193 -13.98 -1.18 -0.02
N ARG A 194 -13.03 -2.09 0.19
CA ARG A 194 -12.30 -2.71 -0.92
C ARG A 194 -13.28 -3.44 -1.86
N PRO A 195 -13.24 -3.18 -3.18
CA PRO A 195 -14.01 -3.96 -4.14
C PRO A 195 -13.65 -5.44 -4.07
N THR A 196 -14.62 -6.28 -4.45
CA THR A 196 -14.43 -7.74 -4.47
C THR A 196 -13.28 -8.13 -5.41
N SER A 197 -12.67 -9.30 -5.17
CA SER A 197 -11.64 -9.83 -6.07
C SER A 197 -12.14 -9.94 -7.51
N GLN A 198 -13.42 -10.29 -7.71
CA GLN A 198 -14.04 -10.37 -9.02
C GLN A 198 -14.08 -9.00 -9.72
N GLU A 199 -14.43 -7.93 -9.01
CA GLU A 199 -14.47 -6.58 -9.56
C GLU A 199 -13.07 -6.07 -9.94
N LEU A 200 -12.07 -6.30 -9.07
CA LEU A 200 -10.68 -5.91 -9.32
C LEU A 200 -10.03 -6.70 -10.46
N GLN A 201 -10.46 -7.95 -10.71
CA GLN A 201 -9.96 -8.80 -11.79
C GLN A 201 -10.78 -8.72 -13.07
N ALA A 202 -11.89 -7.98 -13.09
CA ALA A 202 -12.82 -7.98 -14.22
C ALA A 202 -12.16 -7.53 -15.54
N ALA A 203 -11.25 -6.57 -15.49
CA ALA A 203 -10.47 -6.13 -16.65
C ALA A 203 -9.57 -7.25 -17.20
N ASP A 204 -8.89 -8.01 -16.33
CA ASP A 204 -8.04 -9.12 -16.74
C ASP A 204 -8.86 -10.27 -17.33
N HIS A 205 -10.04 -10.57 -16.75
CA HIS A 205 -10.97 -11.54 -17.31
C HIS A 205 -11.48 -11.14 -18.70
N ALA A 206 -11.81 -9.87 -18.89
CA ALA A 206 -12.19 -9.33 -20.19
C ALA A 206 -11.05 -9.48 -21.22
N ILE A 207 -9.81 -9.14 -20.84
CA ILE A 207 -8.61 -9.30 -21.68
C ILE A 207 -8.40 -10.77 -22.05
N ALA A 208 -8.50 -11.69 -21.09
CA ALA A 208 -8.33 -13.12 -21.32
C ALA A 208 -9.37 -13.66 -22.32
N ARG A 209 -10.63 -13.22 -22.21
CA ARG A 209 -11.69 -13.57 -23.15
C ARG A 209 -11.39 -13.06 -24.57
N MET A 210 -10.96 -11.80 -24.70
CA MET A 210 -10.59 -11.25 -26.00
C MET A 210 -9.42 -12.01 -26.64
N ARG A 211 -8.40 -12.41 -25.86
CA ARG A 211 -7.29 -13.25 -26.34
C ARG A 211 -7.76 -14.63 -26.81
N ALA A 212 -8.83 -15.17 -26.22
CA ALA A 212 -9.46 -16.41 -26.64
C ALA A 212 -10.43 -16.24 -27.84
N GLY A 213 -10.51 -15.05 -28.45
CA GLY A 213 -11.43 -14.76 -29.55
C GLY A 213 -12.90 -14.66 -29.12
N LEU A 214 -13.18 -14.57 -27.81
CA LEU A 214 -14.53 -14.47 -27.27
C LEU A 214 -14.99 -13.01 -27.25
N SER A 215 -16.28 -12.79 -27.51
CA SER A 215 -16.88 -11.47 -27.42
C SER A 215 -16.89 -10.95 -25.97
N VAL A 216 -16.65 -9.65 -25.85
CA VAL A 216 -16.70 -8.87 -24.62
C VAL A 216 -17.38 -7.54 -24.92
N THR A 217 -18.31 -7.14 -24.06
CA THR A 217 -18.90 -5.80 -24.09
C THR A 217 -17.99 -4.85 -23.31
N ALA A 218 -17.15 -4.10 -24.02
CA ALA A 218 -16.23 -3.12 -23.46
C ALA A 218 -16.03 -1.96 -24.43
N ALA A 219 -15.55 -0.82 -23.92
CA ALA A 219 -15.08 0.27 -24.77
C ALA A 219 -13.88 -0.21 -25.62
N PRO A 220 -13.63 0.37 -26.80
CA PRO A 220 -12.43 0.06 -27.56
C PRO A 220 -11.17 0.42 -26.76
N MET A 221 -10.16 -0.44 -26.79
CA MET A 221 -8.83 -0.11 -26.25
C MET A 221 -8.15 0.94 -27.12
N THR A 222 -7.29 1.75 -26.52
CA THR A 222 -6.37 2.58 -27.30
C THR A 222 -5.36 1.69 -28.05
N PRO A 223 -4.86 2.12 -29.22
CA PRO A 223 -3.87 1.34 -29.97
C PRO A 223 -2.63 0.98 -29.14
N GLY A 224 -2.17 1.90 -28.27
CA GLY A 224 -1.02 1.66 -27.40
C GLY A 224 -1.28 0.58 -26.34
N LEU A 225 -2.46 0.59 -25.70
CA LEU A 225 -2.84 -0.43 -24.73
C LEU A 225 -3.04 -1.79 -25.42
N ALA A 226 -3.74 -1.82 -26.54
CA ALA A 226 -3.95 -3.04 -27.32
C ALA A 226 -2.61 -3.64 -27.79
N GLY A 227 -1.73 -2.80 -28.36
CA GLY A 227 -0.39 -3.21 -28.79
C GLY A 227 0.40 -3.85 -27.65
N ARG A 228 0.44 -3.25 -26.47
CA ARG A 228 1.09 -3.82 -25.28
C ARG A 228 0.42 -5.11 -24.79
N LEU A 229 -0.90 -5.10 -24.61
CA LEU A 229 -1.59 -6.23 -23.98
C LEU A 229 -1.64 -7.47 -24.89
N PHE A 230 -1.61 -7.31 -26.20
CA PHE A 230 -1.69 -8.40 -27.17
C PHE A 230 -0.38 -8.69 -27.89
N ASP A 231 0.70 -8.00 -27.52
CA ASP A 231 2.05 -8.35 -27.97
C ASP A 231 2.41 -9.78 -27.53
N ARG A 232 2.72 -10.62 -28.52
CA ARG A 232 3.11 -12.03 -28.32
C ARG A 232 4.43 -12.14 -27.55
N ASP A 233 5.31 -11.18 -27.73
CA ASP A 233 6.66 -11.22 -27.15
C ASP A 233 6.72 -10.51 -25.78
N ARG A 234 5.56 -10.01 -25.29
CA ARG A 234 5.44 -9.41 -23.95
C ARG A 234 5.79 -10.44 -22.89
N LYS A 235 6.74 -10.07 -22.02
CA LYS A 235 6.99 -10.79 -20.77
C LYS A 235 6.47 -9.93 -19.62
N PRO A 236 5.40 -10.35 -18.92
CA PRO A 236 4.94 -9.68 -17.69
C PRO A 236 6.09 -9.60 -16.67
N GLY A 237 6.18 -8.51 -15.89
CA GLY A 237 7.17 -8.41 -14.81
C GLY A 237 8.59 -7.99 -15.24
N GLN A 238 8.79 -7.54 -16.49
CA GLN A 238 10.11 -7.07 -16.95
C GLN A 238 10.60 -5.84 -16.18
N SER A 239 9.70 -4.93 -15.80
CA SER A 239 10.03 -3.81 -14.92
C SER A 239 8.80 -3.32 -14.17
N LYS A 240 8.98 -2.92 -12.90
CA LYS A 240 7.90 -2.36 -12.07
C LYS A 240 7.25 -1.13 -12.70
N ALA A 241 8.01 -0.30 -13.41
CA ALA A 241 7.48 0.87 -14.10
C ALA A 241 6.55 0.48 -15.27
N ALA A 242 6.94 -0.54 -16.05
CA ALA A 242 6.09 -1.08 -17.11
C ALA A 242 4.81 -1.70 -16.54
N ASP A 243 4.91 -2.45 -15.44
CA ASP A 243 3.75 -3.09 -14.80
C ASP A 243 2.77 -2.05 -14.22
N ARG A 244 3.28 -0.95 -13.63
CA ARG A 244 2.42 0.14 -13.13
C ARG A 244 1.70 0.89 -14.24
N TRP A 245 2.39 1.19 -15.33
CA TRP A 245 1.75 1.79 -16.50
C TRP A 245 0.67 0.86 -17.05
N ASP A 246 0.97 -0.43 -17.22
CA ASP A 246 0.02 -1.43 -17.72
C ASP A 246 -1.21 -1.51 -16.82
N GLN A 247 -1.01 -1.53 -15.50
CA GLN A 247 -2.11 -1.57 -14.52
C GLN A 247 -2.97 -0.30 -14.57
N CYS A 248 -2.37 0.89 -14.67
CA CYS A 248 -3.12 2.13 -14.82
C CYS A 248 -3.92 2.13 -16.12
N ALA A 249 -3.29 1.87 -17.26
CA ALA A 249 -3.94 1.97 -18.57
C ALA A 249 -5.05 0.92 -18.72
N LYS A 250 -4.84 -0.29 -18.20
CA LYS A 250 -5.89 -1.33 -18.09
C LYS A 250 -7.07 -0.84 -17.23
N SER A 251 -6.78 -0.26 -16.06
CA SER A 251 -7.82 0.23 -15.14
C SER A 251 -8.61 1.39 -15.74
N GLN A 252 -7.94 2.31 -16.45
CA GLN A 252 -8.56 3.41 -17.19
C GLN A 252 -9.50 2.89 -18.29
N TRP A 253 -9.05 1.92 -19.10
CA TRP A 253 -9.88 1.29 -20.12
C TRP A 253 -11.10 0.60 -19.52
N TRP A 254 -10.93 -0.08 -18.39
CA TRP A 254 -12.03 -0.75 -17.72
C TRP A 254 -13.03 0.22 -17.11
N LEU A 255 -12.55 1.32 -16.50
CA LEU A 255 -13.39 2.42 -16.03
C LEU A 255 -14.26 2.97 -17.16
N ALA A 256 -13.66 3.29 -18.32
CA ALA A 256 -14.40 3.75 -19.49
C ALA A 256 -15.46 2.73 -19.97
N SER A 257 -15.11 1.43 -19.93
CA SER A 257 -16.01 0.34 -20.31
C SER A 257 -17.20 0.20 -19.34
N GLN A 258 -16.96 0.31 -18.04
CA GLN A 258 -18.00 0.26 -17.02
C GLN A 258 -18.98 1.42 -17.18
N LEU A 259 -18.48 2.64 -17.36
CA LEU A 259 -19.31 3.82 -17.57
C LEU A 259 -20.14 3.74 -18.85
N ALA A 260 -19.54 3.30 -19.96
CA ALA A 260 -20.25 3.13 -21.23
C ALA A 260 -21.37 2.08 -21.14
N SER A 261 -21.21 1.05 -20.31
CA SER A 261 -22.22 0.01 -20.13
C SER A 261 -23.45 0.46 -19.33
N GLY A 262 -23.31 1.48 -18.48
CA GLY A 262 -24.35 1.93 -17.54
C GLY A 262 -24.74 0.91 -16.46
N LYS A 263 -24.07 -0.26 -16.38
CA LYS A 263 -24.43 -1.35 -15.45
C LYS A 263 -23.80 -1.19 -14.05
N VAL A 264 -22.72 -0.42 -13.97
CA VAL A 264 -22.01 -0.15 -12.72
C VAL A 264 -22.21 1.32 -12.41
N ASP A 265 -22.61 1.60 -11.17
CA ASP A 265 -22.70 2.98 -10.69
C ASP A 265 -21.35 3.70 -10.85
N LYS A 266 -21.41 4.99 -11.20
CA LYS A 266 -20.23 5.80 -11.51
C LYS A 266 -19.24 5.85 -10.35
N MET A 267 -19.73 5.98 -9.13
CA MET A 267 -18.88 6.04 -7.94
C MET A 267 -18.27 4.69 -7.63
N THR A 268 -19.04 3.62 -7.81
CA THR A 268 -18.53 2.25 -7.70
C THR A 268 -17.39 1.99 -8.71
N ALA A 269 -17.55 2.40 -9.97
CA ALA A 269 -16.52 2.26 -11.00
C ALA A 269 -15.26 3.09 -10.66
N LEU A 270 -15.43 4.32 -10.15
CA LEU A 270 -14.29 5.15 -9.70
C LEU A 270 -13.57 4.53 -8.50
N THR A 271 -14.30 3.94 -7.54
CA THR A 271 -13.69 3.21 -6.42
C THR A 271 -12.89 2.01 -6.90
N ILE A 272 -13.43 1.23 -7.85
CA ILE A 272 -12.68 0.11 -8.47
C ILE A 272 -11.40 0.61 -9.13
N TYR A 273 -11.47 1.70 -9.90
CA TYR A 273 -10.30 2.33 -10.48
C TYR A 273 -9.26 2.74 -9.42
N ARG A 274 -9.67 3.48 -8.39
CA ARG A 274 -8.80 3.94 -7.30
C ARG A 274 -8.08 2.79 -6.61
N TYR A 275 -8.80 1.73 -6.24
CA TYR A 275 -8.20 0.53 -5.63
C TYR A 275 -7.29 -0.23 -6.59
N SER A 276 -7.58 -0.22 -7.89
CA SER A 276 -6.77 -0.91 -8.91
C SER A 276 -5.45 -0.18 -9.21
N THR A 277 -5.36 1.12 -8.93
CA THR A 277 -4.17 1.96 -9.16
C THR A 277 -3.52 2.46 -7.88
N MET A 278 -4.06 2.09 -6.72
CA MET A 278 -3.54 2.44 -5.41
C MET A 278 -2.15 1.81 -5.18
N ILE A 279 -1.32 2.50 -4.40
CA ILE A 279 -0.09 1.91 -3.86
C ILE A 279 -0.42 1.09 -2.62
N ASP A 280 0.13 -0.12 -2.53
CA ASP A 280 -0.09 -1.02 -1.40
C ASP A 280 1.18 -1.27 -0.56
N ALA A 281 1.06 -2.08 0.49
CA ALA A 281 2.18 -2.43 1.35
C ALA A 281 3.32 -3.15 0.60
N SER A 282 3.02 -3.89 -0.46
CA SER A 282 4.00 -4.61 -1.27
C SER A 282 4.93 -3.65 -1.98
N ASP A 283 4.45 -2.47 -2.40
CA ASP A 283 5.28 -1.45 -3.06
C ASP A 283 6.40 -0.90 -2.18
N TYR A 284 6.15 -0.86 -0.87
CA TYR A 284 7.06 -0.27 0.13
C TYR A 284 7.86 -1.30 0.93
N ALA A 285 7.48 -2.59 0.86
CA ALA A 285 8.24 -3.65 1.49
C ALA A 285 9.67 -3.72 0.91
N PRO A 286 10.69 -4.02 1.74
CA PRO A 286 12.05 -4.18 1.25
C PRO A 286 12.15 -5.33 0.25
N ALA A 287 13.11 -5.26 -0.67
CA ALA A 287 13.33 -6.28 -1.68
C ALA A 287 13.58 -7.68 -1.06
N SER A 288 14.15 -7.74 0.15
CA SER A 288 14.30 -8.99 0.91
C SER A 288 12.95 -9.62 1.26
N ALA A 289 11.95 -8.82 1.67
CA ALA A 289 10.60 -9.31 1.94
C ALA A 289 9.86 -9.66 0.63
N GLN A 290 10.01 -8.85 -0.42
CA GLN A 290 9.36 -9.11 -1.72
C GLN A 290 9.86 -10.40 -2.39
N LYS A 291 11.14 -10.73 -2.23
CA LYS A 291 11.80 -11.89 -2.87
C LYS A 291 11.96 -13.08 -1.94
N ALA A 292 11.65 -12.94 -0.65
CA ALA A 292 11.72 -14.04 0.28
C ALA A 292 10.76 -15.15 -0.20
N ALA A 293 11.25 -16.38 -0.24
CA ALA A 293 10.35 -17.51 -0.27
C ALA A 293 9.54 -17.49 1.02
N ALA A 294 8.23 -17.66 0.91
CA ALA A 294 7.42 -17.90 2.10
C ALA A 294 7.99 -19.14 2.83
N PRO A 295 8.17 -19.09 4.16
CA PRO A 295 8.72 -20.21 4.91
C PRO A 295 7.96 -21.49 4.55
N ARG A 296 8.68 -22.61 4.35
CA ARG A 296 8.02 -23.88 4.05
C ARG A 296 6.97 -24.13 5.13
N PRO A 297 5.70 -24.31 4.75
CA PRO A 297 4.70 -24.63 5.74
C PRO A 297 5.04 -25.98 6.37
N GLY A 298 4.82 -26.11 7.67
CA GLY A 298 4.71 -27.44 8.28
C GLY A 298 3.51 -28.18 7.68
N ASP A 299 3.49 -29.52 7.82
CA ASP A 299 2.51 -30.39 7.17
C ASP A 299 1.09 -29.82 7.21
N GLY A 300 0.52 -29.57 6.02
CA GLY A 300 -0.86 -29.10 5.82
C GLY A 300 -1.13 -27.61 6.04
N LYS A 301 -0.13 -26.77 6.35
CA LYS A 301 -0.32 -25.32 6.55
C LYS A 301 -0.05 -24.52 5.28
N GLN A 302 -0.56 -23.29 5.20
CA GLN A 302 -0.18 -22.35 4.15
C GLN A 302 1.04 -21.53 4.60
N ALA A 303 1.94 -21.25 3.66
CA ALA A 303 3.13 -20.46 3.94
C ALA A 303 2.74 -19.01 4.28
N TYR A 304 3.37 -18.44 5.33
CA TYR A 304 3.08 -17.07 5.75
C TYR A 304 3.62 -16.08 4.72
N PRO A 305 2.82 -15.13 4.20
CA PRO A 305 3.30 -14.14 3.25
C PRO A 305 4.42 -13.27 3.84
N PRO A 306 5.61 -13.22 3.23
CA PRO A 306 6.76 -12.51 3.81
C PRO A 306 6.54 -11.01 4.02
N VAL A 307 5.79 -10.35 3.13
CA VAL A 307 5.44 -8.93 3.27
C VAL A 307 4.54 -8.70 4.49
N ALA A 308 3.56 -9.58 4.73
CA ALA A 308 2.75 -9.54 5.94
C ALA A 308 3.61 -9.74 7.20
N GLY A 309 4.58 -10.66 7.13
CA GLY A 309 5.54 -10.88 8.22
C GLY A 309 6.44 -9.67 8.49
N PHE A 310 6.91 -8.98 7.45
CA PHE A 310 7.71 -7.76 7.59
C PHE A 310 6.94 -6.67 8.35
N PHE A 311 5.66 -6.45 8.02
CA PHE A 311 4.83 -5.44 8.66
C PHE A 311 4.12 -5.91 9.93
N GLY A 312 4.33 -7.15 10.37
CA GLY A 312 3.66 -7.68 11.56
C GLY A 312 2.14 -7.89 11.40
N VAL A 313 1.64 -7.93 10.17
CA VAL A 313 0.21 -8.06 9.86
C VAL A 313 -0.29 -9.43 10.30
N GLN A 314 -1.43 -9.48 10.98
CA GLN A 314 -2.08 -10.72 11.45
C GLN A 314 -3.60 -10.62 11.23
N GLY A 315 -4.34 -11.72 11.41
CA GLY A 315 -5.81 -11.70 11.36
C GLY A 315 -6.41 -12.91 10.67
N SER A 316 -7.53 -12.72 9.97
CA SER A 316 -8.17 -13.76 9.18
C SER A 316 -8.64 -13.30 7.81
N THR A 317 -8.68 -14.26 6.88
CA THR A 317 -9.33 -14.13 5.58
C THR A 317 -10.43 -15.18 5.45
N ILE A 318 -11.58 -14.80 4.90
CA ILE A 318 -12.68 -15.71 4.61
C ILE A 318 -12.77 -15.88 3.10
N THR A 319 -12.63 -17.11 2.64
CA THR A 319 -12.78 -17.49 1.23
C THR A 319 -14.10 -18.20 1.00
N GLU A 320 -14.76 -17.91 -0.10
CA GLU A 320 -15.90 -18.66 -0.62
C GLU A 320 -15.46 -19.44 -1.86
N THR A 321 -15.61 -20.76 -1.81
CA THR A 321 -15.23 -21.69 -2.88
C THR A 321 -16.49 -22.27 -3.52
N HIS A 322 -16.53 -22.27 -4.84
CA HIS A 322 -17.62 -22.81 -5.65
C HIS A 322 -17.17 -24.14 -6.25
N ILE A 323 -17.98 -25.18 -6.08
CA ILE A 323 -17.71 -26.56 -6.46
C ILE A 323 -18.87 -27.04 -7.34
N ASP A 324 -18.57 -27.79 -8.40
CA ASP A 324 -19.60 -28.37 -9.26
C ASP A 324 -20.28 -29.59 -8.64
N ASP A 325 -21.29 -30.12 -9.33
CA ASP A 325 -22.04 -31.31 -8.95
C ASP A 325 -21.21 -32.61 -8.93
N GLN A 326 -20.00 -32.57 -9.49
CA GLN A 326 -19.02 -33.67 -9.48
C GLN A 326 -17.97 -33.52 -8.37
N GLY A 327 -18.06 -32.48 -7.54
CA GLY A 327 -17.11 -32.23 -6.46
C GLY A 327 -15.79 -31.59 -6.92
N LYS A 328 -15.76 -31.03 -8.14
CA LYS A 328 -14.59 -30.36 -8.71
C LYS A 328 -14.64 -28.86 -8.44
N PHE A 329 -13.48 -28.30 -8.11
CA PHE A 329 -13.29 -26.87 -7.92
C PHE A 329 -13.62 -26.07 -9.19
N ILE A 330 -14.46 -25.05 -9.07
CA ILE A 330 -14.78 -24.08 -10.14
C ILE A 330 -13.98 -22.80 -9.93
N LYS A 331 -14.12 -22.17 -8.76
CA LYS A 331 -13.48 -20.90 -8.40
C LYS A 331 -13.44 -20.69 -6.89
N ALA A 332 -12.54 -19.82 -6.44
CA ALA A 332 -12.56 -19.26 -5.08
C ALA A 332 -12.44 -17.74 -5.13
N GLN A 333 -13.00 -17.08 -4.12
CA GLN A 333 -12.89 -15.63 -3.93
C GLN A 333 -12.76 -15.29 -2.45
N VAL A 334 -12.06 -14.20 -2.14
CA VAL A 334 -12.03 -13.66 -0.77
C VAL A 334 -13.25 -12.78 -0.57
N VAL A 335 -14.08 -13.12 0.41
CA VAL A 335 -15.36 -12.43 0.70
C VAL A 335 -15.30 -11.54 1.94
N ALA A 336 -14.36 -11.80 2.87
CA ALA A 336 -14.16 -10.96 4.04
C ALA A 336 -12.73 -11.06 4.57
N ARG A 337 -12.32 -10.03 5.31
CA ARG A 337 -11.01 -9.91 5.96
C ARG A 337 -11.18 -9.25 7.31
N ALA A 338 -10.46 -9.73 8.31
CA ALA A 338 -10.35 -9.10 9.60
C ALA A 338 -8.87 -9.11 9.98
N ILE A 339 -8.14 -8.06 9.59
CA ILE A 339 -6.68 -7.97 9.80
C ILE A 339 -6.32 -6.84 10.75
N THR A 340 -5.24 -7.04 11.49
CA THR A 340 -4.62 -6.06 12.37
C THR A 340 -3.20 -5.80 11.91
N VAL A 341 -2.77 -4.54 12.03
CA VAL A 341 -1.44 -4.10 11.63
C VAL A 341 -0.87 -3.23 12.74
N PRO A 342 0.30 -3.57 13.31
CA PRO A 342 0.99 -2.70 14.24
C PRO A 342 1.15 -1.29 13.66
N GLY A 343 0.78 -0.28 14.44
CA GLY A 343 0.78 1.11 14.02
C GLY A 343 -0.49 1.59 13.31
N VAL A 344 -1.41 0.71 12.91
CA VAL A 344 -2.70 1.11 12.32
C VAL A 344 -3.83 0.80 13.31
N TYR A 345 -4.28 1.82 14.04
CA TYR A 345 -5.24 1.64 15.14
C TYR A 345 -6.62 2.22 14.85
N ASP A 346 -6.69 3.42 14.28
CA ASP A 346 -7.95 4.17 14.17
C ASP A 346 -8.68 4.02 12.83
N ASN A 347 -7.98 3.52 11.81
CA ASN A 347 -8.44 3.41 10.43
C ASN A 347 -8.36 1.96 9.94
N ALA A 348 -9.14 1.64 8.90
CA ALA A 348 -8.99 0.36 8.20
C ALA A 348 -7.56 0.24 7.60
N PRO A 349 -6.96 -0.97 7.61
CA PRO A 349 -5.62 -1.22 7.09
C PRO A 349 -5.61 -1.37 5.55
N VAL A 350 -6.12 -0.35 4.85
CA VAL A 350 -6.31 -0.30 3.39
C VAL A 350 -5.10 -0.78 2.59
N ALA A 351 -3.88 -0.39 2.98
CA ALA A 351 -2.66 -0.80 2.27
C ALA A 351 -2.33 -2.30 2.39
N PHE A 352 -2.92 -3.00 3.35
CA PHE A 352 -2.54 -4.35 3.76
C PHE A 352 -3.61 -5.40 3.44
N GLU A 353 -4.79 -4.97 2.97
CA GLU A 353 -5.94 -5.85 2.76
C GLU A 353 -5.66 -7.02 1.81
N SER A 354 -4.81 -6.83 0.80
CA SER A 354 -4.52 -7.87 -0.21
C SER A 354 -3.45 -8.88 0.21
N LEU A 355 -2.73 -8.66 1.32
CA LEU A 355 -1.48 -9.37 1.61
C LEU A 355 -1.65 -10.89 1.81
N PHE A 356 -2.82 -11.32 2.24
CA PHE A 356 -3.14 -12.74 2.45
C PHE A 356 -3.98 -13.35 1.32
N ASP A 357 -4.49 -12.55 0.37
CA ASP A 357 -5.48 -13.00 -0.60
C ASP A 357 -4.97 -14.15 -1.47
N ALA A 358 -3.80 -13.98 -2.08
CA ALA A 358 -3.22 -14.99 -2.97
C ALA A 358 -2.96 -16.31 -2.23
N ALA A 359 -2.44 -16.24 -1.01
CA ALA A 359 -2.16 -17.42 -0.20
C ALA A 359 -3.46 -18.11 0.26
N ALA A 360 -4.49 -17.34 0.62
CA ALA A 360 -5.80 -17.87 1.00
C ALA A 360 -6.49 -18.57 -0.19
N LEU A 361 -6.44 -17.97 -1.38
CA LEU A 361 -7.02 -18.52 -2.60
C LEU A 361 -6.32 -19.80 -3.06
N ASP A 362 -4.98 -19.83 -3.05
CA ASP A 362 -4.19 -21.03 -3.36
C ASP A 362 -4.51 -22.18 -2.39
N ALA A 363 -4.65 -21.89 -1.10
CA ALA A 363 -5.02 -22.90 -0.12
C ALA A 363 -6.47 -23.38 -0.30
N ALA A 364 -7.42 -22.49 -0.64
CA ALA A 364 -8.79 -22.85 -0.94
C ALA A 364 -8.86 -23.77 -2.18
N GLU A 365 -8.14 -23.44 -3.25
CA GLU A 365 -8.04 -24.29 -4.44
C GLU A 365 -7.47 -25.66 -4.09
N LYS A 366 -6.32 -25.72 -3.41
CA LYS A 366 -5.67 -26.99 -3.03
C LYS A 366 -6.55 -27.86 -2.15
N ARG A 367 -7.28 -27.26 -1.20
CA ARG A 367 -8.17 -27.99 -0.27
C ARG A 367 -9.34 -28.64 -1.00
N HIS A 368 -9.88 -27.98 -2.04
CA HIS A 368 -11.12 -28.39 -2.70
C HIS A 368 -10.93 -28.96 -4.11
N LYS A 369 -9.67 -29.15 -4.56
CA LYS A 369 -9.34 -29.60 -5.92
C LYS A 369 -9.96 -30.96 -6.28
N ASN A 370 -10.20 -31.84 -5.31
CA ASN A 370 -10.82 -33.15 -5.48
C ASN A 370 -11.55 -33.58 -4.20
N SER A 371 -12.62 -32.89 -3.82
CA SER A 371 -13.33 -33.17 -2.57
C SER A 371 -14.79 -33.55 -2.85
N PRO A 372 -15.06 -34.81 -3.23
CA PRO A 372 -16.41 -35.30 -3.44
C PRO A 372 -17.23 -35.18 -2.15
N GLY A 373 -18.48 -34.71 -2.27
CA GLY A 373 -19.42 -34.57 -1.14
C GLY A 373 -19.42 -33.22 -0.42
N ASN A 374 -18.64 -32.23 -0.88
CA ASN A 374 -18.79 -30.86 -0.39
C ASN A 374 -20.07 -30.20 -0.92
N PRO A 375 -20.67 -29.25 -0.17
CA PRO A 375 -21.76 -28.44 -0.71
C PRO A 375 -21.27 -27.57 -1.89
N PRO A 376 -22.17 -27.15 -2.79
CA PRO A 376 -21.81 -26.36 -3.98
C PRO A 376 -21.07 -25.05 -3.67
N VAL A 377 -21.27 -24.51 -2.47
CA VAL A 377 -20.58 -23.34 -1.95
C VAL A 377 -20.04 -23.65 -0.56
N VAL A 378 -18.73 -23.49 -0.38
CA VAL A 378 -18.03 -23.69 0.90
C VAL A 378 -17.39 -22.39 1.34
N ARG A 379 -17.60 -21.98 2.60
CA ARG A 379 -16.90 -20.87 3.23
C ARG A 379 -15.84 -21.38 4.20
N THR A 380 -14.62 -20.90 4.03
CA THR A 380 -13.47 -21.28 4.85
C THR A 380 -12.83 -20.03 5.43
N GLU A 381 -12.68 -19.99 6.76
CA GLU A 381 -11.87 -18.98 7.44
C GLU A 381 -10.43 -19.50 7.58
N MET A 382 -9.46 -18.67 7.20
CA MET A 382 -8.04 -18.90 7.41
C MET A 382 -7.50 -17.88 8.41
N LYS A 383 -6.91 -18.37 9.50
CA LYS A 383 -6.28 -17.52 10.53
C LYS A 383 -4.79 -17.41 10.30
N TRP A 384 -4.30 -16.17 10.27
CA TRP A 384 -2.92 -15.76 10.06
C TRP A 384 -2.37 -15.22 11.36
N VAL A 385 -1.43 -15.96 11.95
CA VAL A 385 -0.78 -15.59 13.21
C VAL A 385 0.72 -15.68 12.99
N LEU A 386 1.44 -14.66 13.44
CA LEU A 386 2.90 -14.74 13.53
C LEU A 386 3.22 -15.58 14.75
N SER A 387 3.64 -16.83 14.54
CA SER A 387 4.22 -17.59 15.64
C SER A 387 5.48 -16.88 16.09
N GLU A 388 5.64 -16.65 17.40
CA GLU A 388 6.94 -16.31 17.97
C GLU A 388 7.91 -17.42 17.54
N ALA A 389 8.75 -17.13 16.55
CA ALA A 389 9.94 -17.93 16.35
C ALA A 389 10.70 -17.79 17.67
N LYS A 390 10.81 -18.89 18.42
CA LYS A 390 11.66 -18.97 19.60
C LYS A 390 13.01 -18.36 19.24
N ASN A 391 13.24 -17.15 19.72
CA ASN A 391 14.57 -16.56 19.78
C ASN A 391 15.34 -17.31 20.87
N GLU A 392 15.59 -18.60 20.66
CA GLU A 392 16.69 -19.30 21.30
C GLU A 392 17.95 -18.81 20.59
N VAL A 393 18.43 -17.63 21.02
CA VAL A 393 19.82 -17.26 20.86
C VAL A 393 20.59 -18.24 21.75
N ARG A 394 21.25 -19.21 21.14
CA ARG A 394 22.39 -19.90 21.76
C ARG A 394 23.62 -19.01 21.68
#